data_AF-A0A660VXQ0-F1
#
_entry.id   AF-A0A660VXQ0-F1
#
_cell.length_a   1.000
_cell.length_b   1.000
_cell.length_c   1.000
_cell.angle_alpha   90.00
_cell.angle_beta   90.00
_cell.angle_gamma   90.00
#
_symmetry.space_group_name_H-M   'P 1'
#
loop_
_entity.id
_entity.type
_entity.pdbx_description
1 polymer ?
#
loop_
_entity_poly.entity_id
_entity_poly.type
_entity_poly.pdbx_seq_one_letter_code
_entity_poly.pdbx_strand_id
1 'polypeptide(L)'
;MTKAKANIKRVVIFGSFSGRNKGDLAILRSQLIQLKRWAIEEITVYVFTKDTRQLREYLSDIITDGTDRNKLNIKILRSFTAYIGPMTLPVLARCDKVIIGGGGLFFDTKLLNPFFNHVLNLFFITALIRLLHKPTLLFAVGCSHLNSKLSRVLTQFIINNAQIITVRDQSSKSELSCLANKSVL
;
A
#
# COMPACT_ATOMS: atom_id res chain seq x y z
N MET A 1 -10.71 14.30 26.08
CA MET A 1 -9.27 14.04 25.83
C MET A 1 -9.03 14.04 24.33
N THR A 2 -8.61 15.18 23.79
CA THR A 2 -8.23 15.37 22.39
C THR A 2 -7.03 14.49 22.08
N LYS A 3 -7.21 13.39 21.34
CA LYS A 3 -6.08 12.62 20.79
C LYS A 3 -5.20 13.60 20.03
N ALA A 4 -3.98 13.83 20.50
CA ALA A 4 -2.98 14.58 19.76
C ALA A 4 -2.94 14.03 18.34
N LYS A 5 -3.33 14.85 17.35
CA LYS A 5 -3.23 14.44 15.95
C LYS A 5 -1.75 14.21 15.68
N ALA A 6 -1.36 12.96 15.47
CA ALA A 6 0.01 12.62 15.12
C ALA A 6 0.41 13.45 13.90
N ASN A 7 1.57 14.14 13.98
CA ASN A 7 2.08 14.94 12.88
C ASN A 7 2.65 14.01 11.79
N ILE A 8 1.76 13.51 10.93
CA ILE A 8 2.10 12.63 9.81
C ILE A 8 2.65 13.50 8.69
N LYS A 9 3.96 13.39 8.40
CA LYS A 9 4.61 14.16 7.34
C LYS A 9 5.02 13.29 6.16
N ARG A 10 5.26 12.00 6.38
CA ARG A 10 5.77 11.09 5.35
C ARG A 10 5.00 9.78 5.33
N VAL A 11 4.27 9.53 4.25
CA VAL A 11 3.52 8.30 4.02
C VAL A 11 4.12 7.54 2.84
N VAL A 12 4.27 6.24 2.99
CA VAL A 12 4.64 5.34 1.88
C VAL A 12 3.40 4.57 1.45
N ILE A 13 3.13 4.51 0.15
CA ILE A 13 2.05 3.72 -0.43
C ILE A 13 2.65 2.66 -1.36
N PHE A 14 2.31 1.41 -1.07
CA PHE A 14 2.62 0.24 -1.87
C PHE A 14 1.35 -0.36 -2.47
N GLY A 15 1.46 -0.89 -3.67
CA GLY A 15 0.37 -1.56 -4.38
C GLY A 15 0.74 -1.83 -5.83
N SER A 16 -0.15 -2.48 -6.58
CA SER A 16 0.10 -2.86 -7.98
C SER A 16 -0.15 -1.70 -8.97
N PHE A 17 0.41 -0.52 -8.71
CA PHE A 17 0.15 0.71 -9.47
C PHE A 17 0.94 0.81 -10.78
N SER A 18 1.01 -0.28 -11.54
CA SER A 18 1.75 -0.32 -12.80
C SER A 18 1.00 0.34 -13.97
N GLY A 19 -0.09 1.07 -13.71
CA GLY A 19 -0.91 1.78 -14.70
C GLY A 19 -1.79 0.91 -15.62
N ARG A 20 -1.58 -0.41 -15.64
CA ARG A 20 -2.34 -1.36 -16.48
C ARG A 20 -3.76 -1.64 -15.95
N ASN A 21 -3.97 -1.52 -14.64
CA ASN A 21 -5.27 -1.70 -14.01
C ASN A 21 -5.81 -0.35 -13.52
N LYS A 22 -6.76 0.22 -14.26
CA LYS A 22 -7.40 1.50 -13.90
C LYS A 22 -8.13 1.45 -12.56
N GLY A 23 -8.61 0.27 -12.13
CA GLY A 23 -9.24 0.08 -10.83
C GLY A 23 -8.24 0.30 -9.68
N ASP A 24 -7.05 -0.26 -9.78
CA ASP A 24 -6.00 -0.09 -8.76
C ASP A 24 -5.50 1.36 -8.70
N LEU A 25 -5.42 2.03 -9.86
CA LEU A 25 -5.11 3.46 -9.94
C LEU A 25 -6.21 4.33 -9.30
N ALA A 26 -7.49 3.98 -9.48
CA ALA A 26 -8.60 4.71 -8.85
C ALA A 26 -8.57 4.56 -7.32
N ILE A 27 -8.17 3.40 -6.79
CA ILE A 27 -7.98 3.20 -5.35
C ILE A 27 -6.83 4.10 -4.84
N LEU A 28 -5.68 4.09 -5.51
CA LEU A 28 -4.57 4.99 -5.16
C LEU A 28 -5.01 6.46 -5.19
N ARG A 29 -5.74 6.86 -6.23
CA ARG A 29 -6.27 8.21 -6.37
C ARG A 29 -7.17 8.60 -5.21
N SER A 30 -8.06 7.71 -4.79
CA SER A 30 -8.91 7.89 -3.62
C SER A 30 -8.08 8.06 -2.34
N GLN A 31 -7.06 7.23 -2.12
CA GLN A 31 -6.14 7.36 -0.98
C GLN A 31 -5.46 8.73 -0.96
N LEU A 32 -4.94 9.19 -2.10
CA LEU A 32 -4.25 10.49 -2.22
C LEU A 32 -5.21 11.67 -1.95
N ILE A 33 -6.42 11.64 -2.52
CA ILE A 33 -7.44 12.67 -2.29
C ILE A 33 -7.84 12.72 -0.82
N GLN A 34 -8.03 11.57 -0.17
CA GLN A 34 -8.37 11.50 1.25
C GLN A 34 -7.21 12.03 2.10
N LEU A 35 -5.95 11.63 1.83
CA LEU A 35 -4.80 12.18 2.52
C LEU A 35 -4.73 13.71 2.40
N LYS A 36 -4.92 14.26 1.18
CA LYS A 36 -4.97 15.71 0.94
C LYS A 36 -6.07 16.40 1.74
N ARG A 37 -7.28 15.82 1.78
CA ARG A 37 -8.43 16.37 2.50
C ARG A 37 -8.21 16.42 4.02
N TRP A 38 -7.60 15.39 4.58
CA TRP A 38 -7.40 15.25 6.03
C TRP A 38 -6.08 15.89 6.53
N ALA A 39 -5.17 16.22 5.62
CA ALA A 39 -3.91 16.88 5.92
C ALA A 39 -4.13 18.26 6.57
N ILE A 40 -3.44 18.50 7.69
CA ILE A 40 -3.38 19.83 8.31
C ILE A 40 -2.20 20.60 7.72
N GLU A 41 -1.01 20.00 7.77
CA GLU A 41 0.25 20.44 7.16
C GLU A 41 0.51 19.68 5.84
N GLU A 42 1.56 20.06 5.10
CA GLU A 42 2.01 19.31 3.93
C GLU A 42 2.44 17.87 4.29
N ILE A 43 1.93 16.90 3.53
CA ILE A 43 2.30 15.49 3.61
C ILE A 43 3.07 15.10 2.35
N THR A 44 4.28 14.57 2.53
CA THR A 44 5.00 13.87 1.46
C THR A 44 4.51 12.44 1.34
N VAL A 45 4.07 12.06 0.15
CA VAL A 45 3.61 10.70 -0.16
C VAL A 45 4.52 10.05 -1.18
N TYR A 46 5.15 8.94 -0.80
CA TYR A 46 5.99 8.15 -1.69
C TYR A 46 5.18 7.00 -2.28
N VAL A 47 5.14 6.92 -3.61
CA VAL A 47 4.43 5.83 -4.32
C VAL A 47 5.44 5.05 -5.15
N PHE A 48 5.52 3.74 -4.90
CA PHE A 48 6.40 2.84 -5.66
C PHE A 48 5.67 2.22 -6.85
N THR A 49 6.34 2.19 -8.01
CA THR A 49 5.79 1.57 -9.21
C THR A 49 6.90 1.10 -10.16
N LYS A 50 6.56 0.13 -11.01
CA LYS A 50 7.41 -0.30 -12.13
C LYS A 50 7.40 0.70 -13.28
N ASP A 51 6.30 1.44 -13.46
CA ASP A 51 6.13 2.42 -14.54
C ASP A 51 5.76 3.80 -13.96
N THR A 52 6.79 4.62 -13.81
CA THR A 52 6.63 5.98 -13.27
C THR A 52 6.00 6.93 -14.29
N ARG A 53 6.09 6.63 -15.60
CA ARG A 53 5.56 7.50 -16.66
C ARG A 53 4.04 7.41 -16.68
N GLN A 54 3.52 6.19 -16.78
CA GLN A 54 2.07 5.97 -16.83
C GLN A 54 1.39 6.45 -15.54
N LEU A 55 2.02 6.24 -14.39
CA LEU A 55 1.47 6.72 -13.11
C LEU A 55 1.46 8.26 -13.02
N ARG A 56 2.51 8.94 -13.51
CA ARG A 56 2.55 10.41 -13.55
C ARG A 56 1.49 10.98 -14.49
N GLU A 57 1.28 10.35 -15.64
CA GLU A 57 0.24 10.75 -16.58
C GLU A 57 -1.15 10.63 -15.95
N TYR A 58 -1.44 9.50 -15.30
CA TYR A 58 -2.73 9.27 -14.63
C TYR A 58 -3.00 10.22 -13.45
N LEU A 59 -1.95 10.60 -12.72
CA LEU A 59 -2.04 11.51 -11.57
C LEU A 59 -1.70 12.96 -11.95
N SER A 60 -1.59 13.28 -13.23
CA SER A 60 -1.13 14.59 -13.71
C SER A 60 -1.93 15.72 -13.07
N ASP A 61 -3.25 15.62 -13.08
CA ASP A 61 -4.17 16.61 -12.51
C ASP A 61 -4.03 16.79 -10.99
N ILE A 62 -3.63 15.75 -10.25
CA ILE A 62 -3.38 15.83 -8.80
C ILE A 62 -1.99 16.42 -8.51
N ILE A 63 -1.01 16.09 -9.36
CA ILE A 63 0.37 16.57 -9.25
C ILE A 63 0.47 18.04 -9.69
N THR A 64 -0.23 18.42 -10.75
CA THR A 64 -0.24 19.78 -11.33
C THR A 64 -1.27 20.70 -10.71
N ASP A 65 -1.97 20.28 -9.65
CA ASP A 65 -2.79 21.16 -8.82
C ASP A 65 -1.86 22.13 -8.06
N GLY A 66 -1.29 23.07 -8.82
CA GLY A 66 -0.27 24.05 -8.44
C GLY A 66 -0.84 25.24 -7.69
N THR A 67 -1.84 25.00 -6.84
CA THR A 67 -2.21 25.98 -5.83
C THR A 67 -1.17 25.94 -4.71
N ASP A 68 -0.71 27.11 -4.25
CA ASP A 68 0.18 27.30 -3.07
C ASP A 68 -0.38 26.69 -1.75
N ARG A 69 -1.52 26.00 -1.83
CA ARG A 69 -2.20 25.29 -0.75
C ARG A 69 -2.16 23.77 -0.91
N ASN A 70 -1.40 23.22 -1.87
CA ASN A 70 -1.39 21.78 -2.10
C ASN A 70 -0.66 21.07 -0.94
N LYS A 71 -1.43 20.57 0.03
CA LYS A 71 -0.92 19.86 1.21
C LYS A 71 -0.33 18.48 0.89
N LEU A 72 -0.07 18.17 -0.37
CA LEU A 72 0.32 16.85 -0.84
C LEU A 72 1.51 16.95 -1.78
N ASN A 73 2.65 16.44 -1.35
CA ASN A 73 3.88 16.34 -2.14
C ASN A 73 4.08 14.88 -2.58
N ILE A 74 3.67 14.55 -3.80
CA ILE A 74 3.72 13.17 -4.31
C ILE A 74 5.08 12.89 -4.96
N LYS A 75 5.79 11.90 -4.43
CA LYS A 75 7.07 11.40 -4.96
C LYS A 75 6.90 10.00 -5.53
N ILE A 76 6.80 9.91 -6.86
CA ILE A 76 6.71 8.64 -7.58
C ILE A 76 8.12 8.07 -7.79
N LEU A 77 8.36 6.89 -7.23
CA LEU A 77 9.65 6.21 -7.23
C LEU A 77 9.60 4.92 -8.05
N ARG A 78 10.65 4.71 -8.86
CA ARG A 78 10.80 3.45 -9.60
C ARG A 78 11.29 2.34 -8.66
N SER A 79 10.71 1.17 -8.82
CA SER A 79 11.13 -0.07 -8.15
C SER A 79 11.22 -1.22 -9.15
N PHE A 80 12.05 -2.23 -8.85
CA PHE A 80 12.20 -3.43 -9.67
C PHE A 80 10.91 -4.26 -9.65
N THR A 81 10.33 -4.41 -8.45
CA THR A 81 8.96 -4.88 -8.26
C THR A 81 8.05 -3.69 -7.98
N ALA A 82 6.78 -3.88 -7.63
CA ALA A 82 5.97 -2.76 -7.17
C ALA A 82 6.30 -2.31 -5.72
N TYR A 83 7.31 -2.94 -5.10
CA TYR A 83 7.60 -2.83 -3.66
C TYR A 83 9.10 -2.61 -3.37
N ILE A 84 9.97 -3.33 -4.10
CA ILE A 84 11.41 -3.42 -3.82
C ILE A 84 12.21 -2.66 -4.88
N GLY A 85 13.01 -1.70 -4.44
CA GLY A 85 13.92 -0.89 -5.24
C GLY A 85 14.97 -0.18 -4.36
N PRO A 86 15.91 0.54 -4.97
CA PRO A 86 17.03 1.17 -4.25
C PRO A 86 16.57 2.21 -3.22
N MET A 87 15.46 2.90 -3.51
CA MET A 87 14.88 3.90 -2.61
C MET A 87 13.96 3.32 -1.54
N THR A 88 13.64 2.02 -1.57
CA THR A 88 12.68 1.40 -0.66
C THR A 88 13.11 1.55 0.81
N LEU A 89 14.33 1.10 1.13
CA LEU A 89 14.87 1.14 2.49
C LEU A 89 15.03 2.58 3.05
N PRO A 90 15.71 3.52 2.37
CA PRO A 90 15.91 4.86 2.93
C PRO A 90 14.61 5.65 3.09
N VAL A 91 13.62 5.40 2.23
CA VAL A 91 12.29 6.02 2.34
C VAL A 91 11.52 5.41 3.50
N LEU A 92 11.52 4.07 3.63
CA LEU A 92 10.86 3.40 4.75
C LEU A 92 11.46 3.79 6.10
N ALA A 93 12.79 3.90 6.21
CA ALA A 93 13.45 4.29 7.45
C ALA A 93 12.96 5.65 7.97
N ARG A 94 12.61 6.58 7.07
CA ARG A 94 12.20 7.96 7.38
C ARG A 94 10.70 8.20 7.36
N CYS A 95 9.90 7.22 6.96
CA CYS A 95 8.45 7.38 6.90
C CYS A 95 7.80 7.27 8.28
N ASP A 96 6.62 7.87 8.41
CA ASP A 96 5.80 7.83 9.62
C ASP A 96 4.74 6.73 9.53
N LYS A 97 4.21 6.46 8.32
CA LYS A 97 3.19 5.44 8.07
C LYS A 97 3.37 4.75 6.72
N VAL A 98 2.95 3.50 6.66
CA VAL A 98 2.89 2.71 5.43
C VAL A 98 1.44 2.30 5.15
N ILE A 99 1.03 2.47 3.91
CA ILE A 99 -0.24 1.97 3.37
C ILE A 99 0.12 0.93 2.31
N ILE A 100 -0.42 -0.26 2.44
CA ILE A 100 -0.37 -1.30 1.42
C ILE A 100 -1.80 -1.47 0.93
N GLY A 101 -2.07 -1.21 -0.34
CA GLY A 101 -3.44 -1.25 -0.81
C GLY A 101 -3.58 -1.28 -2.31
N GLY A 102 -4.83 -1.36 -2.75
CA GLY A 102 -5.18 -1.43 -4.16
C GLY A 102 -5.17 -2.86 -4.70
N GLY A 103 -6.33 -3.30 -5.17
CA GLY A 103 -6.46 -4.50 -6.02
C GLY A 103 -6.48 -5.84 -5.29
N GLY A 104 -6.42 -6.90 -6.09
CA GLY A 104 -6.26 -8.27 -5.60
C GLY A 104 -4.79 -8.52 -5.28
N LEU A 105 -4.38 -8.28 -4.05
CA LEU A 105 -2.97 -8.42 -3.63
C LEU A 105 -2.66 -9.83 -3.12
N PHE A 106 -3.67 -10.52 -2.60
CA PHE A 106 -3.54 -11.85 -2.03
C PHE A 106 -4.19 -12.87 -2.96
N PHE A 107 -3.36 -13.65 -3.65
CA PHE A 107 -3.82 -14.77 -4.46
C PHE A 107 -2.69 -15.78 -4.62
N ASP A 108 -3.05 -17.01 -5.01
CA ASP A 108 -2.12 -18.14 -5.00
C ASP A 108 -1.51 -18.45 -6.38
N THR A 109 -2.09 -17.92 -7.46
CA THR A 109 -1.62 -18.17 -8.81
C THR A 109 -0.18 -17.68 -9.01
N LYS A 110 0.70 -18.58 -9.46
CA LYS A 110 2.14 -18.33 -9.74
C LYS A 110 2.89 -17.66 -8.59
N LEU A 111 2.72 -18.17 -7.35
CA LEU A 111 3.30 -17.63 -6.11
C LEU A 111 4.80 -17.24 -6.18
N LEU A 112 5.62 -18.06 -6.84
CA LEU A 112 7.06 -17.84 -6.96
C LEU A 112 7.46 -16.84 -8.04
N ASN A 113 6.51 -16.33 -8.83
CA ASN A 113 6.79 -15.31 -9.83
C ASN A 113 6.54 -13.91 -9.22
N PRO A 114 7.57 -13.18 -8.78
CA PRO A 114 7.41 -11.88 -8.12
C PRO A 114 6.88 -10.78 -9.05
N PHE A 115 6.83 -11.01 -10.36
CA PHE A 115 6.23 -10.08 -11.31
C PHE A 115 4.73 -10.28 -11.48
N PHE A 116 4.25 -11.48 -11.17
CA PHE A 116 2.84 -11.87 -11.28
C PHE A 116 2.18 -11.90 -9.91
N ASN A 117 2.78 -12.60 -8.93
CA ASN A 117 2.24 -12.74 -7.59
C ASN A 117 2.89 -11.73 -6.62
N HIS A 118 2.03 -11.05 -5.85
CA HIS A 118 2.45 -10.00 -4.94
C HIS A 118 2.75 -10.51 -3.53
N VAL A 119 2.24 -11.67 -3.12
CA VAL A 119 2.33 -12.18 -1.74
C VAL A 119 3.78 -12.31 -1.28
N LEU A 120 4.67 -12.83 -2.14
CA LEU A 120 6.08 -12.99 -1.76
C LEU A 120 6.78 -11.63 -1.58
N ASN A 121 6.56 -10.67 -2.48
CA ASN A 121 7.10 -9.32 -2.32
C ASN A 121 6.52 -8.61 -1.09
N LEU A 122 5.22 -8.80 -0.86
CA LEU A 122 4.51 -8.25 0.30
C LEU A 122 5.03 -8.84 1.60
N PHE A 123 5.40 -10.11 1.62
CA PHE A 123 6.03 -10.74 2.77
C PHE A 123 7.36 -10.05 3.09
N PHE A 124 8.26 -9.93 2.12
CA PHE A 124 9.57 -9.29 2.33
C PHE A 124 9.44 -7.83 2.76
N ILE A 125 8.56 -7.05 2.11
CA ILE A 125 8.37 -5.65 2.48
C ILE A 125 7.73 -5.53 3.87
N THR A 126 6.80 -6.41 4.22
CA THR A 126 6.17 -6.41 5.56
C THR A 126 7.17 -6.78 6.64
N ALA A 127 8.05 -7.74 6.38
CA ALA A 127 9.15 -8.09 7.29
C ALA A 127 10.08 -6.89 7.51
N LEU A 128 10.44 -6.16 6.46
CA LEU A 128 11.26 -4.96 6.55
C LEU A 128 10.56 -3.83 7.32
N ILE A 129 9.29 -3.59 7.04
CA ILE A 129 8.46 -2.61 7.75
C ILE A 129 8.38 -2.94 9.25
N ARG A 130 8.15 -4.22 9.59
CA ARG A 130 8.14 -4.70 10.98
C ARG A 130 9.47 -4.43 11.67
N LEU A 131 10.60 -4.73 11.00
CA LEU A 131 11.94 -4.48 11.53
C LEU A 131 12.18 -2.98 11.81
N LEU A 132 11.65 -2.11 10.96
CA LEU A 132 11.72 -0.65 11.12
C LEU A 132 10.62 -0.08 12.04
N HIS A 133 9.80 -0.95 12.65
CA HIS A 133 8.69 -0.60 13.54
C HIS A 133 7.70 0.41 12.91
N LYS A 134 7.45 0.31 11.60
CA LYS A 134 6.58 1.27 10.90
C LYS A 134 5.10 0.85 10.99
N PRO A 135 4.20 1.75 11.43
CA PRO A 135 2.78 1.46 11.48
C PRO A 135 2.23 1.26 10.07
N THR A 136 1.55 0.12 9.86
CA THR A 136 1.09 -0.32 8.54
C THR A 136 -0.42 -0.48 8.50
N LEU A 137 -1.03 0.05 7.44
CA LEU A 137 -2.45 -0.10 7.11
C LEU A 137 -2.58 -0.93 5.82
N LEU A 138 -3.37 -2.00 5.86
CA LEU A 138 -3.86 -2.65 4.64
C LEU A 138 -5.15 -1.96 4.21
N PHE A 139 -5.15 -1.33 3.03
CA PHE A 139 -6.26 -0.52 2.54
C PHE A 139 -6.97 -1.14 1.34
N ALA A 140 -8.25 -1.45 1.49
CA ALA A 140 -9.13 -1.99 0.45
C ALA A 140 -8.47 -3.15 -0.33
N VAL A 141 -7.87 -4.09 0.41
CA VAL A 141 -7.17 -5.23 -0.20
C VAL A 141 -8.15 -6.31 -0.63
N GLY A 142 -7.90 -6.91 -1.78
CA GLY A 142 -8.61 -8.08 -2.28
C GLY A 142 -7.83 -9.36 -2.01
N CYS A 143 -8.56 -10.41 -1.66
CA CYS A 143 -8.06 -11.78 -1.50
C CYS A 143 -8.86 -12.71 -2.42
N SER A 144 -8.17 -13.59 -3.15
CA SER A 144 -8.83 -14.62 -3.95
C SER A 144 -8.00 -15.89 -4.06
N HIS A 145 -8.64 -17.05 -3.88
CA HIS A 145 -8.08 -18.37 -4.16
C HIS A 145 -6.78 -18.69 -3.37
N LEU A 146 -6.72 -18.42 -2.05
CA LEU A 146 -5.60 -18.83 -1.19
C LEU A 146 -5.60 -20.35 -0.89
N ASN A 147 -5.26 -21.18 -1.88
CA ASN A 147 -5.33 -22.63 -1.75
C ASN A 147 -4.05 -23.25 -1.15
N SER A 148 -2.87 -22.74 -1.48
CA SER A 148 -1.60 -23.31 -1.01
C SER A 148 -1.31 -22.96 0.44
N LYS A 149 -0.69 -23.91 1.16
CA LYS A 149 -0.25 -23.70 2.54
C LYS A 149 0.74 -22.53 2.64
N LEU A 150 1.64 -22.39 1.67
CA LEU A 150 2.65 -21.34 1.67
C LEU A 150 2.01 -19.94 1.52
N SER A 151 1.10 -19.75 0.56
CA SER A 151 0.45 -18.44 0.39
C SER A 151 -0.38 -18.05 1.61
N ARG A 152 -1.04 -19.02 2.26
CA ARG A 152 -1.76 -18.80 3.53
C ARG A 152 -0.83 -18.37 4.65
N VAL A 153 0.32 -19.03 4.83
CA VAL A 153 1.30 -18.67 5.87
C VAL A 153 1.88 -17.27 5.63
N LEU A 154 2.28 -16.97 4.38
CA LEU A 154 2.81 -15.66 4.03
C LEU A 154 1.75 -14.56 4.21
N THR A 155 0.52 -14.82 3.78
CA THR A 155 -0.61 -13.89 3.95
C THR A 155 -0.92 -13.65 5.42
N GLN A 156 -0.98 -14.72 6.22
CA GLN A 156 -1.18 -14.64 7.66
C GLN A 156 -0.10 -13.78 8.33
N PHE A 157 1.17 -13.95 7.94
CA PHE A 157 2.24 -13.08 8.42
C PHE A 157 2.00 -11.62 8.05
N ILE A 158 1.63 -11.33 6.81
CA ILE A 158 1.42 -9.96 6.32
C ILE A 158 0.28 -9.28 7.09
N ILE A 159 -0.90 -9.90 7.14
CA ILE A 159 -2.09 -9.30 7.76
C ILE A 159 -1.92 -9.13 9.28
N ASN A 160 -1.27 -10.08 9.95
CA ASN A 160 -1.08 -9.99 11.40
C ASN A 160 -0.04 -8.94 11.81
N ASN A 161 0.80 -8.48 10.89
CA ASN A 161 1.73 -7.36 11.11
C ASN A 161 1.15 -5.98 10.75
N ALA A 162 -0.02 -5.91 10.13
CA ALA A 162 -0.72 -4.65 9.91
C ALA A 162 -1.48 -4.21 11.16
N GLN A 163 -1.53 -2.90 11.44
CA GLN A 163 -2.31 -2.35 12.54
C GLN A 163 -3.81 -2.38 12.25
N ILE A 164 -4.17 -2.06 11.00
CA ILE A 164 -5.54 -2.02 10.52
C ILE A 164 -5.59 -2.77 9.20
N ILE A 165 -6.63 -3.57 9.03
CA ILE A 165 -6.91 -4.32 7.81
C ILE A 165 -8.29 -3.89 7.33
N THR A 166 -8.36 -3.38 6.10
CA THR A 166 -9.63 -3.11 5.42
C THR A 166 -9.64 -3.86 4.10
N VAL A 167 -10.77 -4.48 3.78
CA VAL A 167 -10.95 -5.23 2.53
C VAL A 167 -11.90 -4.51 1.59
N ARG A 168 -11.83 -4.86 0.30
CA ARG A 168 -12.70 -4.26 -0.72
C ARG A 168 -14.07 -4.94 -0.84
N ASP A 169 -14.19 -6.20 -0.42
CA ASP A 169 -15.38 -7.03 -0.62
C ASP A 169 -15.54 -8.08 0.49
N GLN A 170 -16.77 -8.59 0.64
CA GLN A 170 -17.13 -9.55 1.69
C GLN A 170 -16.42 -10.90 1.53
N SER A 171 -16.12 -11.34 0.31
CA SER A 171 -15.39 -12.59 0.07
C SER A 171 -13.97 -12.50 0.66
N SER A 172 -13.29 -11.40 0.36
CA SER A 172 -11.96 -11.10 0.90
C SER A 172 -11.98 -11.01 2.42
N LYS A 173 -13.06 -10.47 3.01
CA LYS A 173 -13.27 -10.43 4.46
C LYS A 173 -13.29 -11.84 5.05
N SER A 174 -14.11 -12.72 4.49
CA SER A 174 -14.26 -14.11 4.96
C SER A 174 -12.94 -14.86 4.87
N GLU A 175 -12.22 -14.77 3.75
CA GLU A 175 -10.93 -15.45 3.56
C GLU A 175 -9.87 -14.96 4.56
N LEU A 176 -9.70 -13.64 4.70
CA LEU A 176 -8.66 -13.08 5.56
C LEU A 176 -9.00 -13.20 7.04
N SER A 177 -10.28 -13.16 7.43
CA SER A 177 -10.70 -13.33 8.82
C SER A 177 -10.35 -14.71 9.38
N CYS A 178 -10.33 -15.75 8.53
CA CYS A 178 -9.89 -17.09 8.92
C CYS A 178 -8.39 -17.19 9.24
N LEU A 179 -7.58 -16.22 8.80
CA LEU A 179 -6.13 -16.18 9.01
C LEU A 179 -5.72 -15.13 10.04
N ALA A 180 -6.50 -14.05 10.17
CA ALA A 180 -6.19 -12.90 11.00
C ALA A 180 -6.41 -13.22 12.48
N ASN A 181 -5.50 -12.73 13.33
CA ASN A 181 -5.67 -12.73 14.79
C ASN A 181 -6.35 -11.45 15.32
N LYS A 182 -6.94 -10.66 14.42
CA LYS A 182 -7.55 -9.36 14.69
C LYS A 182 -8.69 -9.08 13.70
N SER A 183 -9.50 -8.08 14.00
CA SER A 183 -10.62 -7.70 13.14
C SER A 183 -10.16 -7.26 11.74
N VAL A 184 -10.82 -7.83 10.73
CA VAL A 184 -10.75 -7.39 9.34
C VAL A 184 -11.99 -6.54 9.06
N LEU A 185 -11.78 -5.28 8.68
CA LEU A 185 -12.86 -4.32 8.44
C LEU A 185 -13.41 -4.47 7.03
#